data_AF-A0A2P2PRU6-F1
#
_entry.id   AF-A0A2P2PRU6-F1
#
_cell.length_a   1.000
_cell.length_b   1.000
_cell.length_c   1.000
_cell.angle_alpha   90.00
_cell.angle_beta   90.00
_cell.angle_gamma   90.00
#
_symmetry.space_group_name_H-M   'P 1'
#
loop_
_entity.id
_entity.type
_entity.pdbx_description
1 polymer ?
#
loop_
_entity_poly.entity_id
_entity_poly.type
_entity_poly.pdbx_seq_one_letter_code
_entity_poly.pdbx_strand_id
1 'polypeptide(L)'
;MSISNPNNHQFATPQSLSDWLRPRLPSDSFASWGVTPGTKNVDNLWLEISEGETSLADSTPPIRTVNVVTVRVIGKNNLILLESHQELSDGSVRDRCKPLSEKMKPNETPQAAVFRAIKEELGSILNDAGAVTIVPGSYKEKLEERNSVSYPGLPARYVLHTVDVVVDGLPEGDFCTEEAEEYADSEEKRAAERAVSVKRHFWKWVSPESLQSS
;
A
#
# COMPACT_ATOMS: atom_id res chain seq x y z
N MET A 1 -14.96 20.65 22.09
CA MET A 1 -14.78 21.48 20.88
C MET A 1 -14.36 20.55 19.78
N SER A 2 -15.28 20.27 18.85
CA SER A 2 -15.08 19.30 17.78
C SER A 2 -14.29 19.99 16.67
N ILE A 3 -13.05 19.58 16.45
CA ILE A 3 -12.26 20.02 15.30
C ILE A 3 -12.76 19.20 14.10
N SER A 4 -13.72 19.74 13.37
CA SER A 4 -14.11 19.23 12.06
C SER A 4 -12.91 19.38 11.10
N ASN A 5 -12.42 18.27 10.58
CA ASN A 5 -11.34 18.22 9.59
C ASN A 5 -11.83 18.85 8.26
N PRO A 6 -11.30 19.96 7.74
CA PRO A 6 -11.94 20.71 6.65
C PRO A 6 -11.77 20.13 5.24
N ASN A 7 -11.09 18.99 5.05
CA ASN A 7 -10.60 18.59 3.72
C ASN A 7 -11.12 17.25 3.18
N ASN A 8 -12.29 16.77 3.62
CA ASN A 8 -12.61 15.38 3.31
C ASN A 8 -13.04 15.06 1.87
N HIS A 9 -13.26 16.04 0.96
CA HIS A 9 -13.60 15.69 -0.43
C HIS A 9 -13.07 16.73 -1.43
N GLN A 10 -11.76 16.72 -1.72
CA GLN A 10 -11.21 17.48 -2.87
C GLN A 10 -11.93 17.09 -4.18
N PHE A 11 -12.38 15.84 -4.28
CA PHE A 11 -13.13 15.30 -5.40
C PHE A 11 -14.35 14.53 -4.86
N ALA A 12 -15.56 14.97 -5.23
CA ALA A 12 -16.80 14.35 -4.76
C ALA A 12 -17.04 12.96 -5.34
N THR A 13 -16.49 12.67 -6.54
CA THR A 13 -16.68 11.39 -7.24
C THR A 13 -15.41 10.99 -8.02
N PRO A 14 -15.24 9.69 -8.35
CA PRO A 14 -14.17 9.25 -9.26
C PRO A 14 -14.18 9.99 -10.60
N GLN A 15 -15.37 10.34 -11.12
CA GLN A 15 -15.50 11.10 -12.36
C GLN A 15 -14.93 12.51 -12.22
N SER A 16 -15.20 13.21 -11.11
CA SER A 16 -14.65 14.56 -10.88
C SER A 16 -13.12 14.56 -10.76
N LEU A 17 -12.54 13.50 -10.19
CA LEU A 17 -11.09 13.29 -10.20
C LEU A 17 -10.56 13.04 -11.62
N SER A 18 -11.22 12.17 -12.39
CA SER A 18 -10.85 11.88 -13.79
C SER A 18 -10.82 13.13 -14.65
N ASP A 19 -11.86 13.97 -14.57
CA ASP A 19 -11.96 15.20 -15.35
C ASP A 19 -10.88 16.23 -14.95
N TRP A 20 -10.48 16.24 -13.68
CA TRP A 20 -9.38 17.08 -13.21
C TRP A 20 -8.00 16.59 -13.67
N LEU A 21 -7.78 15.27 -13.71
CA LEU A 21 -6.52 14.65 -14.15
C LEU A 21 -6.31 14.68 -15.66
N ARG A 22 -7.37 14.49 -16.45
CA ARG A 22 -7.30 14.35 -17.92
C ARG A 22 -6.49 15.45 -18.63
N PRO A 23 -6.68 16.75 -18.34
CA PRO A 23 -5.89 17.80 -18.99
C PRO A 23 -4.48 17.97 -18.43
N ARG A 24 -4.10 17.26 -17.35
CA ARG A 24 -2.85 17.45 -16.60
C ARG A 24 -1.86 16.29 -16.72
N LEU A 25 -2.29 15.14 -17.24
CA LEU A 25 -1.47 13.95 -17.42
C LEU A 25 -1.28 13.62 -18.91
N PRO A 26 -0.18 12.95 -19.30
CA PRO A 26 -0.02 12.45 -20.66
C PRO A 26 -1.13 11.45 -21.01
N SER A 27 -1.81 11.66 -22.14
CA SER A 27 -2.99 10.88 -22.54
C SER A 27 -2.73 9.37 -22.58
N ASP A 28 -1.62 8.94 -23.18
CA ASP A 28 -1.28 7.51 -23.31
C ASP A 28 -1.03 6.87 -21.93
N SER A 29 -0.41 7.62 -21.02
CA SER A 29 -0.17 7.14 -19.66
C SER A 29 -1.46 7.03 -18.86
N PHE A 30 -2.34 8.04 -18.92
CA PHE A 30 -3.61 8.03 -18.21
C PHE A 30 -4.57 6.96 -18.76
N ALA A 31 -4.58 6.74 -20.08
CA ALA A 31 -5.38 5.69 -20.72
C ALA A 31 -4.95 4.26 -20.34
N SER A 32 -3.72 4.08 -19.85
CA SER A 32 -3.21 2.76 -19.43
C SER A 32 -3.76 2.28 -18.08
N TRP A 33 -4.34 3.18 -17.27
CA TRP A 33 -4.79 2.89 -15.91
C TRP A 33 -5.97 1.91 -15.90
N GLY A 34 -5.82 0.79 -15.19
CA GLY A 34 -6.83 -0.29 -15.14
C GLY A 34 -6.93 -1.12 -16.43
N VAL A 35 -6.09 -0.83 -17.43
CA VAL A 35 -6.01 -1.58 -18.70
C VAL A 35 -4.71 -2.38 -18.77
N THR A 36 -3.60 -1.76 -18.36
CA THR A 36 -2.29 -2.42 -18.34
C THR A 36 -2.14 -3.22 -17.03
N PRO A 37 -1.71 -4.49 -17.07
CA PRO A 37 -1.50 -5.31 -15.88
C PRO A 37 -0.64 -4.61 -14.82
N GLY A 38 -1.07 -4.69 -13.56
CA GLY A 38 -0.39 -4.07 -12.42
C GLY A 38 -0.63 -2.57 -12.22
N THR A 39 -1.36 -1.92 -13.13
CA THR A 39 -1.83 -0.53 -12.93
C THR A 39 -3.14 -0.52 -12.13
N LYS A 40 -3.34 0.55 -11.38
CA LYS A 40 -4.61 0.85 -10.69
C LYS A 40 -5.45 1.78 -11.57
N ASN A 41 -6.75 1.86 -11.30
CA ASN A 41 -7.67 2.73 -12.03
C ASN A 41 -7.99 4.03 -11.26
N VAL A 42 -8.84 4.89 -11.83
CA VAL A 42 -9.22 6.16 -11.20
C VAL A 42 -10.03 5.93 -9.92
N ASP A 43 -10.87 4.90 -9.86
CA ASP A 43 -11.63 4.55 -8.65
C ASP A 43 -10.68 4.21 -7.49
N ASN A 44 -9.59 3.46 -7.74
CA ASN A 44 -8.56 3.22 -6.73
C ASN A 44 -7.94 4.52 -6.20
N LEU A 45 -7.55 5.45 -7.09
CA LEU A 45 -6.91 6.70 -6.66
C LEU A 45 -7.90 7.59 -5.89
N TRP A 46 -9.16 7.61 -6.33
CA TRP A 46 -10.21 8.35 -5.64
C TRP A 46 -10.43 7.82 -4.22
N LEU A 47 -10.49 6.49 -4.04
CA LEU A 47 -10.58 5.85 -2.72
C LEU A 47 -9.39 6.22 -1.82
N GLU A 48 -8.17 6.13 -2.35
CA GLU A 48 -6.96 6.50 -1.61
C GLU A 48 -6.99 7.97 -1.14
N ILE A 49 -7.57 8.87 -1.94
CA ILE A 49 -7.72 10.29 -1.57
C ILE A 49 -8.87 10.49 -0.57
N SER A 50 -10.02 9.82 -0.76
CA SER A 50 -11.17 9.95 0.13
C SER A 50 -10.90 9.39 1.54
N GLU A 51 -10.06 8.35 1.62
CA GLU A 51 -9.60 7.80 2.89
C GLU A 51 -8.40 8.57 3.48
N GLY A 52 -7.89 9.56 2.75
CA GLY A 52 -6.78 10.41 3.16
C GLY A 52 -5.40 9.72 3.18
N GLU A 53 -5.29 8.53 2.61
CA GLU A 53 -4.03 7.80 2.45
C GLU A 53 -3.11 8.46 1.41
N THR A 54 -3.70 9.23 0.49
CA THR A 54 -3.01 9.91 -0.59
C THR A 54 -3.47 11.37 -0.69
N SER A 55 -2.53 12.24 -1.05
CA SER A 55 -2.82 13.64 -1.39
C SER A 55 -2.25 13.99 -2.77
N LEU A 56 -2.89 14.94 -3.46
CA LEU A 56 -2.43 15.48 -4.74
C LEU A 56 -2.05 16.94 -4.58
N ALA A 57 -0.80 17.28 -4.87
CA ALA A 57 -0.39 18.66 -5.04
C ALA A 57 -0.89 19.19 -6.39
N ASP A 58 -1.47 20.39 -6.40
CA ASP A 58 -1.94 21.06 -7.62
C ASP A 58 -0.75 21.62 -8.42
N SER A 59 -0.10 20.74 -9.17
CA SER A 59 0.95 21.02 -10.13
C SER A 59 0.62 20.37 -11.48
N THR A 60 1.43 20.63 -12.50
CA THR A 60 1.25 20.03 -13.83
C THR A 60 2.55 19.36 -14.31
N PRO A 61 2.65 18.02 -14.26
CA PRO A 61 1.65 17.08 -13.73
C PRO A 61 1.48 17.19 -12.20
N PRO A 62 0.34 16.76 -11.62
CA PRO A 62 0.13 16.70 -10.18
C PRO A 62 1.13 15.77 -9.50
N ILE A 63 1.52 16.08 -8.27
CA ILE A 63 2.41 15.20 -7.48
C ILE A 63 1.59 14.47 -6.43
N ARG A 64 1.59 13.14 -6.51
CA ARG A 64 0.94 12.24 -5.54
C ARG A 64 1.85 12.04 -4.33
N THR A 65 1.41 12.44 -3.15
CA THR A 65 2.14 12.16 -1.91
C THR A 65 1.48 11.03 -1.14
N VAL A 66 2.29 10.05 -0.74
CA VAL A 66 1.84 8.87 0.04
C VAL A 66 2.83 8.58 1.16
N ASN A 67 2.31 8.28 2.34
CA ASN A 67 3.10 7.80 3.48
C ASN A 67 2.95 6.28 3.54
N VAL A 68 4.07 5.56 3.57
CA VAL A 68 4.09 4.09 3.51
C VAL A 68 4.94 3.57 4.65
N VAL A 69 4.40 2.64 5.42
CA VAL A 69 5.18 1.85 6.36
C VAL A 69 5.77 0.65 5.63
N THR A 70 7.07 0.41 5.82
CA THR A 70 7.76 -0.78 5.32
C THR A 70 8.22 -1.61 6.50
N VAL A 71 7.59 -2.76 6.69
CA VAL A 71 7.81 -3.65 7.83
C VAL A 71 8.77 -4.75 7.42
N ARG A 72 10.00 -4.71 7.96
CA ARG A 72 10.98 -5.79 7.79
C ARG A 72 10.80 -6.79 8.91
N VAL A 73 10.08 -7.87 8.63
CA VAL A 73 9.95 -8.99 9.57
C VAL A 73 11.23 -9.79 9.58
N ILE A 74 11.88 -9.86 10.75
CA ILE A 74 13.14 -10.54 10.99
C ILE A 74 12.85 -11.95 11.52
N GLY A 75 13.21 -12.95 10.72
CA GLY A 75 13.08 -14.37 11.06
C GLY A 75 14.37 -14.96 11.62
N LYS A 76 14.40 -16.30 11.68
CA LYS A 76 15.60 -17.05 12.10
C LYS A 76 16.78 -16.73 11.18
N ASN A 77 17.99 -16.78 11.73
CA ASN A 77 19.24 -16.52 11.00
C ASN A 77 19.28 -15.14 10.30
N ASN A 78 18.54 -14.15 10.82
CA ASN A 78 18.38 -12.81 10.24
C ASN A 78 17.80 -12.81 8.81
N LEU A 79 17.04 -13.85 8.44
CA LEU A 79 16.27 -13.82 7.21
C LEU A 79 15.19 -12.75 7.29
N ILE A 80 14.86 -12.15 6.15
CA ILE A 80 13.83 -11.12 6.05
C ILE A 80 12.66 -11.70 5.27
N LEU A 81 11.45 -11.50 5.77
CA LEU A 81 10.24 -11.86 5.05
C LEU A 81 10.00 -10.86 3.91
N LEU A 82 9.87 -11.38 2.69
CA LEU A 82 9.44 -10.62 1.54
C LEU A 82 8.12 -11.12 1.02
N GLU A 83 7.33 -10.17 0.55
CA GLU A 83 6.28 -10.41 -0.40
C GLU A 83 6.93 -10.64 -1.77
N SER A 84 6.90 -11.87 -2.27
CA SER A 84 7.43 -12.22 -3.58
C SER A 84 6.53 -11.70 -4.69
N HIS A 85 5.25 -12.04 -4.64
CA HIS A 85 4.22 -11.64 -5.58
C HIS A 85 2.85 -11.60 -4.90
N GLN A 86 1.89 -10.99 -5.58
CA GLN A 86 0.49 -10.90 -5.19
C GLN A 86 -0.41 -11.42 -6.31
N GLU A 87 -1.54 -12.01 -5.93
CA GLU A 87 -2.67 -12.30 -6.82
C GLU A 87 -3.76 -11.23 -6.59
N LEU A 88 -4.19 -10.59 -7.67
CA LEU A 88 -5.17 -9.52 -7.65
C LEU A 88 -6.60 -10.03 -7.93
N SER A 89 -7.61 -9.21 -7.65
CA SER A 89 -9.03 -9.54 -7.85
C SER A 89 -9.41 -9.81 -9.30
N ASP A 90 -8.64 -9.33 -10.26
CA ASP A 90 -8.79 -9.61 -11.70
C ASP A 90 -8.05 -10.87 -12.16
N GLY A 91 -7.44 -11.62 -11.22
CA GLY A 91 -6.65 -12.82 -11.48
C GLY A 91 -5.23 -12.55 -11.98
N SER A 92 -4.84 -11.28 -12.16
CA SER A 92 -3.47 -10.94 -12.54
C SER A 92 -2.49 -11.13 -11.38
N VAL A 93 -1.23 -11.44 -11.72
CA VAL A 93 -0.14 -11.58 -10.76
C VAL A 93 0.81 -10.39 -10.88
N ARG A 94 1.20 -9.86 -9.73
CA ARG A 94 2.15 -8.75 -9.64
C ARG A 94 3.37 -9.14 -8.81
N ASP A 95 4.54 -9.08 -9.41
CA ASP A 95 5.81 -9.20 -8.70
C ASP A 95 6.04 -8.00 -7.78
N ARG A 96 6.56 -8.28 -6.59
CA ARG A 96 6.75 -7.30 -5.52
C ARG A 96 8.19 -7.29 -5.04
N CYS A 97 8.70 -8.48 -4.69
CA CYS A 97 10.05 -8.71 -4.19
C CYS A 97 10.50 -7.69 -3.14
N LYS A 98 9.61 -7.36 -2.20
CA LYS A 98 9.85 -6.31 -1.19
C LYS A 98 9.23 -6.69 0.15
N PRO A 99 9.67 -6.07 1.26
CA PRO A 99 9.03 -6.28 2.55
C PRO A 99 7.57 -5.84 2.53
N LEU A 100 6.80 -6.29 3.52
CA LEU A 100 5.43 -5.86 3.77
C LEU A 100 5.38 -4.33 3.74
N SER A 101 4.55 -3.77 2.87
CA SER A 101 4.54 -2.34 2.56
C SER A 101 3.11 -1.85 2.48
N GLU A 102 2.72 -1.03 3.45
CA GLU A 102 1.32 -0.63 3.62
C GLU A 102 1.17 0.88 3.71
N LYS A 103 0.10 1.42 3.11
CA LYS A 103 -0.19 2.87 3.17
C LYS A 103 -0.59 3.23 4.59
N MET A 104 -0.12 4.36 5.09
CA MET A 104 -0.53 4.86 6.40
C MET A 104 -1.89 5.56 6.32
N LYS A 105 -2.75 5.32 7.32
CA LYS A 105 -4.03 6.03 7.47
C LYS A 105 -3.80 7.44 8.01
N PRO A 106 -4.74 8.38 7.83
CA PRO A 106 -4.60 9.75 8.34
C PRO A 106 -4.37 9.78 9.86
N ASN A 107 -3.39 10.57 10.29
CA ASN A 107 -3.00 10.73 11.70
C ASN A 107 -2.53 9.43 12.39
N GLU A 108 -2.22 8.39 11.62
CA GLU A 108 -1.65 7.15 12.14
C GLU A 108 -0.15 7.31 12.43
N THR A 109 0.34 6.77 13.55
CA THR A 109 1.79 6.72 13.81
C THR A 109 2.42 5.56 13.04
N PRO A 110 3.72 5.63 12.67
CA PRO A 110 4.39 4.50 12.02
C PRO A 110 4.23 3.19 12.81
N GLN A 111 4.30 3.27 14.14
CA GLN A 111 4.09 2.11 15.02
C GLN A 111 2.67 1.53 14.90
N ALA A 112 1.63 2.35 14.93
CA ALA A 112 0.26 1.88 14.76
C ALA A 112 0.06 1.23 13.38
N ALA A 113 0.62 1.84 12.33
CA ALA A 113 0.60 1.32 10.97
C ALA A 113 1.30 -0.05 10.87
N VAL A 114 2.43 -0.27 11.55
CA VAL A 114 3.11 -1.58 11.62
C VAL A 114 2.16 -2.67 12.14
N PHE A 115 1.52 -2.45 13.29
CA PHE A 115 0.65 -3.46 13.89
C PHE A 115 -0.58 -3.74 13.03
N ARG A 116 -1.16 -2.69 12.45
CA ARG A 116 -2.29 -2.82 11.53
C ARG A 116 -1.89 -3.63 10.30
N ALA A 117 -0.79 -3.28 9.65
CA ALA A 117 -0.33 -3.94 8.44
C ALA A 117 -0.01 -5.43 8.67
N ILE A 118 0.62 -5.77 9.81
CA ILE A 118 0.82 -7.18 10.20
C ILE A 118 -0.51 -7.89 10.43
N LYS A 119 -1.47 -7.24 11.09
CA LYS A 119 -2.79 -7.84 11.33
C LYS A 119 -3.57 -8.06 10.04
N GLU A 120 -3.59 -7.09 9.14
CA GLU A 120 -4.31 -7.15 7.86
C GLU A 120 -3.70 -8.21 6.94
N GLU A 121 -2.38 -8.21 6.74
CA GLU A 121 -1.73 -9.09 5.75
C GLU A 121 -1.28 -10.44 6.30
N LEU A 122 -0.90 -10.55 7.58
CA LEU A 122 -0.38 -11.78 8.19
C LEU A 122 -1.32 -12.36 9.25
N GLY A 123 -2.34 -11.62 9.70
CA GLY A 123 -3.19 -12.01 10.82
C GLY A 123 -4.01 -13.28 10.59
N SER A 124 -4.30 -13.65 9.34
CA SER A 124 -5.08 -14.87 9.02
C SER A 124 -4.35 -16.17 9.38
N ILE A 125 -3.03 -16.13 9.50
CA ILE A 125 -2.19 -17.29 9.89
C ILE A 125 -1.62 -17.16 11.29
N LEU A 126 -1.74 -15.98 11.90
CA LEU A 126 -1.34 -15.74 13.28
C LEU A 126 -2.52 -16.11 14.19
N ASN A 127 -2.30 -17.03 15.12
CA ASN A 127 -3.25 -17.23 16.20
C ASN A 127 -3.32 -15.96 17.06
N ASP A 128 -4.36 -15.77 17.88
CA ASP A 128 -4.51 -14.65 18.83
C ASP A 128 -3.31 -14.44 19.79
N ALA A 129 -2.35 -15.38 19.81
CA ALA A 129 -1.13 -15.38 20.59
C ALA A 129 0.14 -14.89 19.84
N GLY A 130 0.05 -14.53 18.57
CA GLY A 130 1.20 -14.03 17.79
C GLY A 130 1.72 -12.70 18.34
N ALA A 131 2.80 -12.73 19.11
CA ALA A 131 3.41 -11.52 19.65
C ALA A 131 4.20 -10.79 18.58
N VAL A 132 3.90 -9.50 18.39
CA VAL A 132 4.66 -8.60 17.52
C VAL A 132 5.55 -7.72 18.38
N THR A 133 6.86 -7.81 18.15
CA THR A 133 7.87 -7.02 18.86
C THR A 133 8.63 -6.12 17.88
N ILE A 134 8.52 -4.81 18.05
CA ILE A 134 9.32 -3.84 17.29
C ILE A 134 10.75 -3.85 17.83
N VAL A 135 11.74 -3.94 16.93
CA VAL A 135 13.16 -3.85 17.28
C VAL A 135 13.48 -2.41 17.69
N PRO A 136 13.92 -2.14 18.94
CA PRO A 136 14.21 -0.79 19.40
C PRO A 136 15.28 -0.10 18.53
N GLY A 137 15.03 1.15 18.15
CA GLY A 137 15.97 1.95 17.35
C GLY A 137 16.07 1.57 15.86
N SER A 138 15.22 0.66 15.37
CA SER A 138 15.22 0.23 13.96
C SER A 138 14.56 1.22 12.99
N TYR A 139 13.73 2.14 13.50
CA TYR A 139 12.97 3.07 12.69
C TYR A 139 13.87 3.93 11.79
N LYS A 140 13.53 4.00 10.50
CA LYS A 140 14.16 4.86 9.51
C LYS A 140 13.11 5.54 8.66
N GLU A 141 13.36 6.79 8.32
CA GLU A 141 12.55 7.56 7.39
C GLU A 141 13.36 7.87 6.13
N LYS A 142 12.75 7.73 4.96
CA LYS A 142 13.35 8.08 3.68
C LYS A 142 12.31 8.74 2.77
N LEU A 143 12.69 9.86 2.17
CA LEU A 143 11.91 10.49 1.12
C LEU A 143 12.39 10.00 -0.25
N GLU A 144 11.47 9.54 -1.09
CA GLU A 144 11.76 9.15 -2.48
C GLU A 144 10.79 9.81 -3.45
N GLU A 145 11.31 10.35 -4.56
CA GLU A 145 10.49 10.83 -5.66
C GLU A 145 10.71 9.96 -6.89
N ARG A 146 9.63 9.39 -7.42
CA ARG A 146 9.66 8.52 -8.60
C ARG A 146 8.31 8.49 -9.30
N ASN A 147 8.29 8.02 -10.55
CA ASN A 147 7.03 7.76 -11.23
C ASN A 147 6.26 6.62 -10.55
N SER A 148 4.95 6.79 -10.39
CA SER A 148 4.10 5.74 -9.83
C SER A 148 3.93 4.60 -10.83
N VAL A 149 4.34 3.39 -10.44
CA VAL A 149 4.10 2.17 -11.24
C VAL A 149 2.60 1.90 -11.37
N SER A 150 1.83 2.14 -10.30
CA SER A 150 0.39 1.91 -10.31
C SER A 150 -0.40 3.00 -11.05
N TYR A 151 0.20 4.18 -11.22
CA TYR A 151 -0.42 5.32 -11.89
C TYR A 151 0.58 5.93 -12.89
N PRO A 152 0.88 5.27 -14.02
CA PRO A 152 1.83 5.79 -15.01
C PRO A 152 1.52 7.24 -15.41
N GLY A 153 2.55 8.07 -15.53
CA GLY A 153 2.42 9.51 -15.83
C GLY A 153 2.13 10.39 -14.62
N LEU A 154 1.78 9.83 -13.45
CA LEU A 154 1.61 10.57 -12.20
C LEU A 154 2.89 10.45 -11.34
N PRO A 155 3.70 11.51 -11.22
CA PRO A 155 4.86 11.50 -10.33
C PRO A 155 4.40 11.37 -8.88
N ALA A 156 5.20 10.68 -8.08
CA ALA A 156 4.87 10.42 -6.69
C ALA A 156 6.05 10.71 -5.76
N ARG A 157 5.71 11.29 -4.61
CA ARG A 157 6.58 11.47 -3.45
C ARG A 157 6.17 10.46 -2.38
N TYR A 158 7.08 9.54 -2.08
CA TYR A 158 6.92 8.53 -1.06
C TYR A 158 7.67 8.95 0.20
N VAL A 159 6.95 9.05 1.32
CA VAL A 159 7.55 9.10 2.65
C VAL A 159 7.55 7.66 3.17
N LEU A 160 8.72 7.03 3.17
CA LEU A 160 8.90 5.63 3.55
C LEU A 160 9.35 5.55 5.00
N HIS A 161 8.56 4.85 5.81
CA HIS A 161 8.81 4.60 7.23
C HIS A 161 9.18 3.13 7.42
N THR A 162 10.47 2.82 7.48
CA THR A 162 10.97 1.44 7.64
C THR A 162 11.10 1.09 9.11
N VAL A 163 10.55 -0.06 9.52
CA VAL A 163 10.63 -0.57 10.90
C VAL A 163 10.98 -2.06 10.86
N ASP A 164 11.88 -2.50 11.75
CA ASP A 164 12.18 -3.92 11.92
C ASP A 164 11.32 -4.50 13.04
N VAL A 165 10.78 -5.69 12.80
CA VAL A 165 9.91 -6.39 13.74
C VAL A 165 10.28 -7.86 13.83
N VAL A 166 9.99 -8.46 14.98
CA VAL A 166 9.94 -9.92 15.15
C VAL A 166 8.47 -10.28 15.37
N VAL A 167 7.98 -11.29 14.65
CA VAL A 167 6.60 -11.77 14.75
C VAL A 167 6.63 -13.25 15.09
N ASP A 168 6.10 -13.58 16.26
CA ASP A 168 6.01 -14.96 16.71
C ASP A 168 4.89 -15.72 15.97
N GLY A 169 5.11 -17.00 15.72
CA GLY A 169 4.11 -17.89 15.12
C GLY A 169 4.10 -17.92 13.59
N LEU A 170 4.99 -17.20 12.90
CA LEU A 170 5.11 -17.30 11.45
C LEU A 170 5.74 -18.63 11.00
N PRO A 171 5.33 -19.17 9.83
CA PRO A 171 5.96 -20.35 9.23
C PRO A 171 7.45 -20.14 8.92
N GLU A 172 8.26 -21.19 9.03
CA GLU A 172 9.69 -21.14 8.69
C GLU A 172 9.97 -21.21 7.18
N GLY A 173 9.02 -21.74 6.40
CA GLY A 173 9.10 -21.82 4.94
C GLY A 173 8.23 -20.79 4.23
N ASP A 174 8.21 -20.85 2.90
CA ASP A 174 7.31 -20.03 2.07
C ASP A 174 5.84 -20.30 2.43
N PHE A 175 5.02 -19.25 2.44
CA PHE A 175 3.58 -19.34 2.75
C PHE A 175 2.77 -18.30 1.97
N CYS A 176 1.45 -18.40 2.04
CA CYS A 176 0.56 -17.37 1.50
C CYS A 176 -0.52 -16.99 2.52
N THR A 177 -1.02 -15.77 2.41
CA THR A 177 -2.14 -15.23 3.20
C THR A 177 -3.21 -14.64 2.29
N GLU A 178 -4.43 -14.53 2.79
CA GLU A 178 -5.57 -13.95 2.08
C GLU A 178 -6.02 -12.65 2.77
N GLU A 179 -6.39 -11.65 1.98
CA GLU A 179 -6.99 -10.39 2.47
C GLU A 179 -8.51 -10.52 2.56
N ALA A 180 -9.08 -10.09 3.69
CA ALA A 180 -10.53 -10.01 3.87
C ALA A 180 -11.10 -8.74 3.21
N GLU A 181 -12.34 -8.79 2.71
CA GLU A 181 -12.99 -7.62 2.11
C GLU A 181 -13.40 -6.59 3.19
N GLU A 182 -12.86 -5.37 3.11
CA GLU A 182 -13.01 -4.36 4.18
C GLU A 182 -14.18 -3.37 4.00
N TYR A 183 -14.86 -3.34 2.86
CA TYR A 183 -15.82 -2.25 2.57
C TYR A 183 -17.27 -2.56 3.00
N ALA A 184 -17.81 -1.73 3.89
CA ALA A 184 -19.23 -1.71 4.26
C ALA A 184 -20.09 -0.96 3.21
N ASP A 185 -21.40 -1.22 3.16
CA ASP A 185 -22.35 -0.80 2.10
C ASP A 185 -22.42 0.75 1.91
N SER A 186 -21.73 1.30 0.90
CA SER A 186 -21.64 2.75 0.62
C SER A 186 -21.24 3.09 -0.84
N GLU A 187 -21.11 4.38 -1.21
CA GLU A 187 -20.55 4.76 -2.53
C GLU A 187 -19.09 4.34 -2.69
N GLU A 188 -18.33 4.35 -1.58
CA GLU A 188 -16.99 3.78 -1.51
C GLU A 188 -17.02 2.28 -1.83
N LYS A 189 -18.04 1.53 -1.42
CA LYS A 189 -18.20 0.12 -1.83
C LYS A 189 -18.35 -0.03 -3.34
N ARG A 190 -19.17 0.81 -4.01
CA ARG A 190 -19.30 0.73 -5.48
C ARG A 190 -18.00 1.05 -6.20
N ALA A 191 -17.22 2.00 -5.68
CA ALA A 191 -15.88 2.29 -6.19
C ALA A 191 -14.93 1.14 -5.91
N ALA A 192 -14.99 0.53 -4.72
CA ALA A 192 -14.19 -0.62 -4.32
C ALA A 192 -14.49 -1.87 -5.16
N GLU A 193 -15.75 -2.10 -5.53
CA GLU A 193 -16.15 -3.17 -6.46
C GLU A 193 -15.54 -3.00 -7.86
N ARG A 194 -15.28 -1.76 -8.28
CA ARG A 194 -14.59 -1.45 -9.54
C ARG A 194 -13.07 -1.39 -9.39
N ALA A 195 -12.58 -1.29 -8.17
CA ALA A 195 -11.16 -1.17 -7.86
C ALA A 195 -10.48 -2.54 -7.96
N VAL A 196 -9.25 -2.56 -8.47
CA VAL A 196 -8.43 -3.77 -8.39
C VAL A 196 -7.86 -3.85 -6.97
N SER A 197 -8.15 -4.96 -6.28
CA SER A 197 -7.69 -5.23 -4.91
C SER A 197 -6.73 -6.41 -4.90
N VAL A 198 -5.91 -6.54 -3.85
CA VAL A 198 -5.16 -7.77 -3.62
C VAL A 198 -6.14 -8.82 -3.06
N LYS A 199 -5.90 -10.09 -3.39
CA LYS A 199 -6.62 -11.22 -2.82
C LYS A 199 -5.69 -12.11 -2.02
N ARG A 200 -4.48 -12.34 -2.54
CA ARG A 200 -3.50 -13.22 -1.90
C ARG A 200 -2.10 -12.64 -1.96
N HIS A 201 -1.36 -12.85 -0.89
CA HIS A 201 0.03 -12.45 -0.74
C HIS A 201 0.89 -13.70 -0.63
N PHE A 202 2.03 -13.73 -1.32
CA PHE A 202 2.93 -14.87 -1.32
C PHE A 202 4.28 -14.48 -0.71
N TRP A 203 4.61 -15.12 0.40
CA TRP A 203 5.70 -14.73 1.28
C TRP A 203 6.87 -15.69 1.21
N LYS A 204 8.09 -15.15 1.23
CA LYS A 204 9.35 -15.91 1.20
C LYS A 204 10.36 -15.32 2.18
N TRP A 205 11.13 -16.19 2.80
CA TRP A 205 12.28 -15.79 3.62
C TRP A 205 13.53 -15.68 2.75
N VAL A 206 14.21 -14.54 2.82
CA VAL A 206 15.43 -14.28 2.03
C VAL A 206 16.58 -13.76 2.89
N SER A 207 17.81 -13.93 2.41
CA SER A 207 18.96 -13.30 3.04
C SER A 207 18.94 -11.77 2.83
N PRO A 208 19.38 -10.97 3.81
CA PRO A 208 19.47 -9.52 3.66
C PRO A 208 20.32 -9.05 2.48
N GLU A 209 21.33 -9.85 2.09
CA GLU A 209 22.21 -9.60 0.95
C GLU A 209 21.44 -9.58 -0.38
N SER A 210 20.36 -10.34 -0.47
CA SER A 210 19.51 -10.41 -1.66
C SER A 210 18.68 -9.14 -1.87
N LEU A 211 18.56 -8.27 -0.86
CA LEU A 211 17.80 -7.01 -0.92
C LEU A 211 18.61 -5.83 -1.48
N GLN A 212 19.93 -5.97 -1.62
CA GLN A 212 20.79 -4.88 -2.11
C GLN A 212 20.95 -4.87 -3.63
N SER A 213 20.32 -5.81 -4.34
CA SER A 213 20.45 -6.00 -5.79
C SER A 213 19.23 -5.54 -6.61
N SER A 214 18.27 -4.83 -6.00
CA SER A 214 17.02 -4.39 -6.66
C SER A 214 16.78 -2.89 -6.61
#